data_AF-A0A9E4AEU8-F1
#
_entry.id   AF-A0A9E4AEU8-F1
#
_cell.length_a   1.000
_cell.length_b   1.000
_cell.length_c   1.000
_cell.angle_alpha   90.00
_cell.angle_beta   90.00
_cell.angle_gamma   90.00
#
_symmetry.space_group_name_H-M   'P 1'
#
loop_
_entity.id
_entity.type
_entity.pdbx_description
1 polymer ?
#
loop_
_entity_poly.entity_id
_entity_poly.type
_entity_poly.pdbx_seq_one_letter_code
_entity_poly.pdbx_strand_id
1 'polypeptide(L)'
;MHHKKSLITDTSMWCVTQQSEVWIIGAIALLIIFAGACYLWYQHELAYERKKDAISTEFARQWEIERKASATPVTKDENQAPAESHKPTAEKPINESTAEVETNTEAETQQANTPSVTAEVADVPTSPHGFGPYPEVPDDLRSIQRFKPVWEYPKWPNVRMAKAHELMDRVAIKLWNEDKRDWVGMGGDENNIYVNYPNTVYATWKETTDDDGNPIRYITSLSGSSAAVQRIKSNNIARLGRPGLKTAADIPSDIDVKLHSEDGINPYEYLNLPR
;
A
#
# COMPACT_ATOMS: atom_id res chain seq x y z
N MET A 1 -49.90 79.05 -31.90
CA MET A 1 -48.60 79.06 -32.59
C MET A 1 -47.66 78.08 -31.90
N HIS A 2 -47.08 77.18 -32.70
CA HIS A 2 -45.91 76.33 -32.44
C HIS A 2 -45.95 75.27 -31.31
N HIS A 3 -46.53 74.11 -31.62
CA HIS A 3 -46.08 72.84 -31.04
C HIS A 3 -44.74 72.42 -31.67
N LYS A 4 -43.63 72.60 -30.94
CA LYS A 4 -42.34 71.95 -31.24
C LYS A 4 -42.43 70.48 -30.81
N LYS A 5 -42.49 69.57 -31.77
CA LYS A 5 -42.24 68.14 -31.54
C LYS A 5 -40.73 67.94 -31.43
N SER A 6 -40.26 67.57 -30.25
CA SER A 6 -38.86 67.20 -30.00
C SER A 6 -38.61 65.78 -30.51
N LEU A 7 -37.81 65.63 -31.57
CA LEU A 7 -37.22 64.34 -31.93
C LEU A 7 -36.10 64.05 -30.94
N ILE A 8 -36.38 63.19 -29.97
CA ILE A 8 -35.34 62.56 -29.16
C ILE A 8 -34.87 61.34 -29.97
N THR A 9 -33.74 61.50 -30.65
CA THR A 9 -33.05 60.42 -31.37
C THR A 9 -32.36 59.52 -30.35
N ASP A 10 -32.88 58.28 -30.22
CA ASP A 10 -32.30 57.16 -29.48
C ASP A 10 -30.86 56.87 -29.97
N THR A 11 -29.87 57.45 -29.28
CA THR A 11 -28.45 57.21 -29.55
C THR A 11 -27.80 56.29 -28.51
N SER A 12 -28.55 55.89 -27.46
CA SER A 12 -28.05 55.08 -26.35
C SER A 12 -27.98 53.58 -26.63
N MET A 13 -28.56 53.09 -27.73
CA MET A 13 -28.63 51.65 -28.00
C MET A 13 -27.39 51.06 -28.70
N TRP A 14 -26.50 51.90 -29.23
CA TRP A 14 -25.31 51.46 -29.98
C TRP A 14 -24.05 51.27 -29.12
N CYS A 15 -24.05 51.72 -27.86
CA CYS A 15 -22.87 51.61 -26.99
C CYS A 15 -22.78 50.25 -26.27
N VAL A 16 -23.91 49.57 -26.06
CA VAL A 16 -23.95 48.28 -25.34
C VAL A 16 -23.47 47.11 -26.21
N THR A 17 -23.68 47.17 -27.53
CA THR A 17 -23.28 46.10 -28.45
C THR A 17 -21.76 46.05 -28.71
N GLN A 18 -21.07 47.19 -28.62
CA GLN A 18 -19.62 47.24 -28.83
C GLN A 18 -18.83 46.64 -27.65
N GLN A 19 -19.43 46.62 -26.46
CA GLN A 19 -18.75 46.09 -25.26
C GLN A 19 -18.73 44.56 -25.24
N SER A 20 -19.75 43.87 -25.77
CA SER A 20 -19.83 42.40 -25.75
C SER A 20 -18.84 41.72 -26.72
N GLU A 21 -18.50 42.36 -27.84
CA GLU A 21 -17.58 41.80 -28.83
C GLU A 21 -16.14 41.64 -28.29
N VAL A 22 -15.68 42.59 -27.47
CA VAL A 22 -14.34 42.55 -26.87
C VAL A 22 -14.22 41.39 -25.87
N TRP A 23 -15.27 41.12 -25.09
CA TRP A 23 -15.29 40.02 -24.14
C TRP A 23 -15.27 38.64 -24.82
N ILE A 24 -15.97 38.50 -25.96
CA ILE A 24 -15.98 37.26 -26.72
C ILE A 24 -14.59 36.93 -27.28
N ILE A 25 -13.91 37.93 -27.87
CA ILE A 25 -12.54 37.75 -28.39
C ILE A 25 -11.57 37.39 -27.25
N GLY A 26 -11.69 38.06 -26.10
CA GLY A 26 -10.89 37.77 -24.92
C GLY A 26 -11.08 36.33 -24.39
N ALA A 27 -12.32 35.85 -24.34
CA ALA A 27 -12.64 34.48 -23.91
C ALA A 27 -12.06 33.42 -24.87
N ILE A 28 -12.13 33.67 -26.19
CA ILE A 28 -11.55 32.77 -27.19
C ILE A 28 -10.02 32.71 -27.06
N ALA A 29 -9.36 33.86 -26.89
CA ALA A 29 -7.90 33.90 -26.69
C ALA A 29 -7.46 33.14 -25.43
N LEU A 30 -8.20 33.30 -24.33
CA LEU A 30 -7.93 32.58 -23.07
C LEU A 30 -8.10 31.06 -23.23
N LEU A 31 -9.13 30.61 -23.96
CA LEU A 31 -9.32 29.19 -24.27
C LEU A 31 -8.17 28.59 -25.08
N ILE A 32 -7.63 29.33 -26.05
CA ILE A 32 -6.48 28.87 -26.86
C ILE A 32 -5.23 28.73 -25.98
N ILE A 33 -4.96 29.69 -25.10
CA ILE A 33 -3.82 29.63 -24.17
C ILE A 33 -3.98 28.45 -23.21
N PHE A 34 -5.18 28.25 -22.66
CA PHE A 34 -5.47 27.15 -21.76
C PHE A 34 -5.31 25.79 -22.45
N ALA A 35 -5.83 25.64 -23.67
CA ALA A 35 -5.65 24.43 -24.47
C ALA A 35 -4.17 24.16 -24.78
N GLY A 36 -3.40 25.20 -25.10
CA GLY A 36 -1.94 25.11 -25.29
C GLY A 36 -1.19 24.67 -24.04
N ALA A 37 -1.54 25.21 -22.88
CA ALA A 37 -0.96 24.82 -21.59
C ALA A 37 -1.26 23.35 -21.25
N CYS A 38 -2.51 22.92 -21.44
CA CYS A 38 -2.92 21.52 -21.26
C CYS A 38 -2.17 20.58 -22.22
N TYR A 39 -1.99 20.99 -23.49
CA TYR A 39 -1.24 20.20 -24.46
C TYR A 39 0.25 20.08 -24.10
N LEU A 40 0.89 21.16 -23.66
CA LEU A 40 2.28 21.15 -23.20
C LEU A 40 2.46 20.28 -21.95
N TRP A 41 1.52 20.38 -21.00
CA TRP A 41 1.50 19.51 -19.81
C TRP A 41 1.40 18.03 -20.20
N TYR A 42 0.48 17.71 -21.11
CA TYR A 42 0.31 16.35 -21.62
C TYR A 42 1.57 15.82 -22.31
N GLN A 43 2.21 16.62 -23.17
CA GLN A 43 3.47 16.24 -23.82
C GLN A 43 4.61 16.04 -22.80
N HIS A 44 4.65 16.86 -21.74
CA HIS A 44 5.64 16.72 -20.67
C HIS A 44 5.47 15.40 -19.91
N GLU A 45 4.25 15.05 -19.51
CA GLU A 45 3.94 13.75 -18.89
C GLU A 45 4.27 12.58 -19.82
N LEU A 46 3.90 12.69 -21.10
CA LEU A 46 4.19 11.63 -22.07
C LEU A 46 5.71 11.45 -22.30
N ALA A 47 6.48 12.54 -22.29
CA ALA A 47 7.94 12.48 -22.38
C ALA A 47 8.56 11.84 -21.13
N TYR A 48 7.97 12.05 -19.95
CA TYR A 48 8.41 11.42 -18.71
C TYR A 48 8.17 9.91 -18.74
N GLU A 49 7.00 9.46 -19.18
CA GLU A 49 6.69 8.03 -19.32
C GLU A 49 7.57 7.34 -20.36
N ARG A 50 7.81 7.96 -21.53
CA ARG A 50 8.74 7.42 -22.54
C ARG A 50 10.16 7.21 -22.02
N LYS A 51 10.63 8.04 -21.09
CA LYS A 51 11.93 7.85 -20.44
C LYS A 51 11.93 6.64 -19.51
N LYS A 52 10.82 6.35 -18.81
CA LYS A 52 10.70 5.14 -17.98
C LYS A 52 10.69 3.88 -18.85
N ASP A 53 10.01 3.91 -19.99
CA ASP A 53 9.96 2.78 -20.93
C ASP A 53 11.33 2.53 -21.61
N ALA A 54 12.06 3.59 -21.94
CA ALA A 54 13.41 3.45 -22.48
C ALA A 54 14.37 2.79 -21.46
N ILE A 55 14.32 3.21 -20.20
CA ILE A 55 15.13 2.63 -19.13
C ILE A 55 14.74 1.17 -18.87
N SER A 56 13.44 0.84 -18.88
CA SER A 56 12.98 -0.53 -18.63
C SER A 56 13.36 -1.48 -19.76
N THR A 57 13.33 -1.02 -21.01
CA THR A 57 13.73 -1.82 -22.18
C THR A 57 15.25 -2.03 -22.26
N GLU A 58 16.05 -1.03 -21.90
CA GLU A 58 17.50 -1.19 -21.76
C GLU A 58 17.84 -2.21 -20.66
N PHE A 59 17.16 -2.14 -19.52
CA PHE A 59 17.32 -3.11 -18.43
C PHE A 59 16.95 -4.54 -18.86
N ALA A 60 15.82 -4.71 -19.56
CA ALA A 60 15.40 -6.01 -20.08
C ALA A 60 16.41 -6.59 -21.09
N ARG A 61 16.99 -5.74 -21.94
CA ARG A 61 18.01 -6.14 -22.92
C ARG A 61 19.32 -6.54 -22.23
N GLN A 62 19.76 -5.81 -21.21
CA GLN A 62 20.94 -6.19 -20.42
C GLN A 62 20.74 -7.54 -19.73
N TRP A 63 19.57 -7.74 -19.11
CA TRP A 63 19.24 -9.01 -18.46
C TRP A 63 19.27 -10.20 -19.43
N GLU A 64 18.80 -10.02 -20.67
CA GLU A 64 18.86 -11.09 -21.68
C GLU A 64 20.29 -11.40 -22.13
N ILE A 65 21.18 -10.40 -22.20
CA ILE A 65 22.60 -10.59 -22.51
C ILE A 65 23.29 -11.37 -21.39
N GLU A 66 23.06 -11.00 -20.13
CA GLU A 66 23.63 -11.70 -18.96
C GLU A 66 23.16 -13.16 -18.87
N ARG A 67 21.86 -13.39 -19.15
CA ARG A 67 21.30 -14.75 -19.18
C ARG A 67 21.95 -15.61 -20.26
N LYS A 68 22.23 -15.03 -21.45
CA LYS A 68 22.91 -15.73 -22.55
C LYS A 68 24.39 -15.98 -22.25
N ALA A 69 25.07 -15.06 -21.56
CA ALA A 69 26.46 -15.25 -21.14
C ALA A 69 26.60 -16.36 -20.09
N SER A 70 25.65 -16.46 -19.15
CA SER A 70 25.63 -17.47 -18.09
C SER A 70 25.22 -18.87 -18.58
N ALA A 71 24.59 -18.98 -19.76
CA ALA A 71 24.15 -20.24 -20.34
C ALA A 71 25.24 -20.95 -21.18
N THR A 72 26.52 -20.56 -21.06
CA THR A 72 27.62 -21.25 -21.73
C THR A 72 27.70 -22.69 -21.19
N PRO A 73 27.54 -23.73 -22.03
CA PRO A 73 27.55 -25.10 -21.58
C PRO A 73 28.94 -25.44 -21.04
N VAL A 74 29.01 -25.87 -19.78
CA VAL A 74 30.19 -26.53 -19.23
C VAL A 74 30.45 -27.76 -20.09
N THR A 75 31.47 -27.67 -20.95
CA THR A 75 32.01 -28.80 -21.70
C THR A 75 32.42 -29.85 -20.67
N LYS A 76 31.67 -30.95 -20.68
CA LYS A 76 31.86 -32.11 -19.83
C LYS A 76 33.11 -32.84 -20.32
N ASP A 77 34.26 -32.53 -19.74
CA ASP A 77 35.45 -33.36 -19.90
C ASP A 77 35.29 -34.63 -19.08
N GLU A 78 35.16 -35.73 -19.81
CA GLU A 78 35.10 -37.10 -19.33
C GLU A 78 36.44 -37.78 -19.64
N ASN A 79 37.33 -37.93 -18.63
CA ASN A 79 38.08 -39.18 -18.35
C ASN A 79 39.20 -39.01 -17.29
N GLN A 80 39.07 -39.74 -16.17
CA GLN A 80 40.03 -40.69 -15.56
C GLN A 80 39.87 -40.80 -14.03
N ALA A 81 39.10 -41.81 -13.61
CA ALA A 81 39.43 -42.98 -12.75
C ALA A 81 40.37 -42.85 -11.50
N PRO A 82 40.40 -43.85 -10.59
CA PRO A 82 39.98 -43.68 -9.19
C PRO A 82 41.11 -43.86 -8.17
N ALA A 83 40.95 -43.27 -6.98
CA ALA A 83 41.71 -43.68 -5.81
C ALA A 83 40.85 -43.59 -4.54
N GLU A 84 40.64 -44.77 -3.95
CA GLU A 84 40.05 -45.01 -2.65
C GLU A 84 40.85 -44.32 -1.54
N SER A 85 40.18 -43.71 -0.56
CA SER A 85 40.62 -43.85 0.84
C SER A 85 39.54 -43.48 1.84
N HIS A 86 39.37 -44.37 2.81
CA HIS A 86 38.38 -44.42 3.87
C HIS A 86 38.44 -43.24 4.87
N LYS A 87 37.28 -42.80 5.38
CA LYS A 87 36.79 -43.16 6.72
C LYS A 87 35.43 -42.53 7.05
N PRO A 88 34.51 -43.28 7.70
CA PRO A 88 33.29 -42.75 8.30
C PRO A 88 33.54 -42.38 9.78
N THR A 89 32.90 -41.32 10.26
CA THR A 89 32.76 -41.00 11.70
C THR A 89 31.37 -40.38 11.83
N ALA A 90 30.36 -41.19 12.10
CA ALA A 90 29.89 -41.61 13.43
C ALA A 90 29.14 -40.49 14.17
N GLU A 91 27.81 -40.60 14.09
CA GLU A 91 26.83 -40.50 15.17
C GLU A 91 27.02 -39.43 16.27
N LYS A 92 26.02 -38.56 16.38
CA LYS A 92 25.37 -38.35 17.68
C LYS A 92 23.87 -38.04 17.53
N PRO A 93 22.98 -38.85 18.12
CA PRO A 93 21.55 -38.60 18.23
C PRO A 93 21.21 -37.87 19.55
N ILE A 94 19.90 -37.70 19.81
CA ILE A 94 19.22 -37.27 21.06
C ILE A 94 18.91 -35.75 21.06
N ASN A 95 17.66 -35.27 21.11
CA ASN A 95 16.57 -35.68 22.00
C ASN A 95 15.19 -35.31 21.43
N GLU A 96 14.30 -36.31 21.33
CA GLU A 96 12.84 -36.15 21.44
C GLU A 96 12.52 -35.78 22.89
N SER A 97 11.67 -34.77 23.10
CA SER A 97 10.99 -34.59 24.37
C SER A 97 9.51 -34.40 24.10
N THR A 98 8.86 -35.54 23.92
CA THR A 98 7.43 -35.75 24.13
C THR A 98 7.08 -35.34 25.57
N ALA A 99 6.21 -34.35 25.71
CA ALA A 99 5.43 -34.17 26.93
C ALA A 99 3.98 -34.47 26.57
N GLU A 100 3.62 -35.74 26.72
CA GLU A 100 2.26 -36.17 26.99
C GLU A 100 1.85 -35.58 28.35
N VAL A 101 0.76 -34.81 28.35
CA VAL A 101 -0.09 -34.68 29.55
C VAL A 101 -1.49 -35.05 29.10
N GLU A 102 -1.76 -36.35 29.13
CA GLU A 102 -3.11 -36.84 29.39
C GLU A 102 -3.41 -36.64 30.87
N THR A 103 -4.49 -35.93 31.21
CA THR A 103 -5.31 -36.33 32.35
C THR A 103 -6.75 -35.90 32.09
N ASN A 104 -7.59 -36.94 32.02
CA ASN A 104 -9.04 -36.93 31.96
C ASN A 104 -9.66 -36.01 33.02
N THR A 105 -10.74 -35.32 32.66
CA THR A 105 -11.86 -35.10 33.59
C THR A 105 -13.17 -35.35 32.85
N GLU A 106 -13.77 -36.45 33.25
CA GLU A 106 -15.06 -36.97 32.89
C GLU A 106 -16.19 -36.03 33.35
N ALA A 107 -17.16 -35.88 32.46
CA ALA A 107 -18.59 -35.68 32.69
C ALA A 107 -19.08 -34.99 33.99
N GLU A 108 -19.70 -33.81 33.83
CA GLU A 108 -20.98 -33.57 34.50
C GLU A 108 -21.92 -32.75 33.61
N THR A 109 -22.87 -33.47 33.01
CA THR A 109 -24.06 -32.92 32.36
C THR A 109 -24.97 -32.34 33.44
N GLN A 110 -24.91 -31.03 33.67
CA GLN A 110 -25.98 -30.31 34.36
C GLN A 110 -26.77 -29.51 33.34
N GLN A 111 -27.89 -30.10 32.92
CA GLN A 111 -28.95 -29.49 32.16
C GLN A 111 -29.65 -28.45 33.05
N ALA A 112 -29.09 -27.24 33.11
CA ALA A 112 -29.71 -26.10 33.76
C ALA A 112 -30.82 -25.55 32.86
N ASN A 113 -32.07 -25.75 33.29
CA ASN A 113 -33.24 -25.05 32.79
C ASN A 113 -33.01 -23.54 32.84
N THR A 114 -32.60 -22.98 31.71
CA THR A 114 -32.54 -21.53 31.53
C THR A 114 -33.95 -21.08 31.13
N PRO A 115 -34.58 -20.15 31.88
CA PRO A 115 -35.84 -19.58 31.44
C PRO A 115 -35.60 -18.91 30.09
N SER A 116 -36.34 -19.36 29.08
CA SER A 116 -36.43 -18.73 27.76
C SER A 116 -37.06 -17.36 27.93
N VAL A 117 -36.27 -16.40 28.40
CA VAL A 117 -36.51 -14.99 28.17
C VAL A 117 -36.36 -14.84 26.67
N THR A 118 -37.49 -14.65 25.98
CA THR A 118 -37.54 -14.15 24.62
C THR A 118 -36.91 -12.76 24.65
N ALA A 119 -35.58 -12.72 24.69
CA ALA A 119 -34.80 -11.54 24.44
C ALA A 119 -35.12 -11.19 22.99
N GLU A 120 -35.78 -10.06 22.82
CA GLU A 120 -35.89 -9.37 21.55
C GLU A 120 -34.47 -9.30 20.98
N VAL A 121 -34.15 -10.21 20.04
CA VAL A 121 -32.84 -10.29 19.41
C VAL A 121 -32.77 -9.03 18.58
N ALA A 122 -32.21 -7.97 19.16
CA ALA A 122 -31.89 -6.76 18.45
C ALA A 122 -31.12 -7.18 17.19
N ASP A 123 -31.63 -6.80 16.03
CA ASP A 123 -31.03 -7.13 14.73
C ASP A 123 -29.62 -6.52 14.70
N VAL A 124 -28.61 -7.33 15.03
CA VAL A 124 -27.22 -6.88 15.10
C VAL A 124 -26.73 -6.69 13.67
N PRO A 125 -26.30 -5.49 13.27
CA PRO A 125 -25.85 -5.26 11.91
C PRO A 125 -24.70 -6.20 11.54
N THR A 126 -24.87 -6.91 10.42
CA THR A 126 -23.86 -7.84 9.89
C THR A 126 -23.15 -7.27 8.67
N SER A 127 -21.91 -7.69 8.47
CA SER A 127 -21.14 -7.37 7.26
C SER A 127 -21.84 -7.86 5.99
N PRO A 128 -21.96 -7.01 4.95
CA PRO A 128 -22.43 -7.43 3.64
C PRO A 128 -21.44 -8.35 2.91
N HIS A 129 -20.22 -8.51 3.44
CA HIS A 129 -19.14 -9.30 2.85
C HIS A 129 -19.01 -10.71 3.46
N GLY A 130 -19.91 -11.08 4.38
CA GLY A 130 -19.90 -12.41 5.00
C GLY A 130 -18.94 -12.56 6.18
N PHE A 131 -18.39 -11.46 6.71
CA PHE A 131 -17.50 -11.48 7.88
C PHE A 131 -18.24 -11.59 9.23
N GLY A 132 -19.56 -11.79 9.21
CA GLY A 132 -20.40 -11.85 10.41
C GLY A 132 -20.72 -10.47 11.00
N PRO A 133 -21.18 -10.42 12.26
CA PRO A 133 -21.47 -9.18 12.98
C PRO A 133 -20.26 -8.23 13.01
N TYR A 134 -20.50 -6.93 13.02
CA TYR A 134 -19.42 -5.96 13.24
C TYR A 134 -18.92 -6.05 14.69
N PRO A 135 -17.60 -5.99 14.91
CA PRO A 135 -17.06 -5.96 16.27
C PRO A 135 -17.44 -4.64 16.96
N GLU A 136 -17.55 -4.67 18.28
CA GLU A 136 -17.69 -3.47 19.09
C GLU A 136 -16.42 -2.60 18.96
N VAL A 137 -16.61 -1.32 18.71
CA VAL A 137 -15.50 -0.36 18.53
C VAL A 137 -15.24 0.32 19.87
N PRO A 138 -14.06 0.18 20.47
CA PRO A 138 -13.71 0.84 21.73
C PRO A 138 -13.86 2.37 21.65
N ASP A 139 -14.42 2.99 22.69
CA ASP A 139 -14.65 4.44 22.75
C ASP A 139 -13.34 5.26 22.73
N ASP A 140 -12.28 4.71 23.32
CA ASP A 140 -10.95 5.29 23.31
C ASP A 140 -10.31 5.26 21.90
N LEU A 141 -10.51 4.19 21.13
CA LEU A 141 -10.10 4.13 19.73
C LEU A 141 -10.80 5.22 18.89
N ARG A 142 -12.11 5.42 19.10
CA ARG A 142 -12.88 6.48 18.41
C ARG A 142 -12.37 7.88 18.72
N SER A 143 -12.07 8.15 19.99
CA SER A 143 -11.70 9.48 20.46
C SER A 143 -10.23 9.84 20.16
N ILE A 144 -9.30 8.90 20.37
CA ILE A 144 -7.86 9.13 20.23
C ILE A 144 -7.45 9.16 18.75
N GLN A 145 -7.84 8.13 17.99
CA GLN A 145 -7.41 7.97 16.60
C GLN A 145 -8.37 8.64 15.61
N ARG A 146 -9.45 9.26 16.10
CA ARG A 146 -10.59 9.73 15.28
C ARG A 146 -11.10 8.62 14.36
N PHE A 147 -10.99 7.38 14.84
CA PHE A 147 -11.30 6.19 14.09
C PHE A 147 -12.81 6.09 13.87
N LYS A 148 -13.19 5.87 12.62
CA LYS A 148 -14.57 5.63 12.21
C LYS A 148 -14.54 4.48 11.23
N PRO A 149 -15.13 3.33 11.57
CA PRO A 149 -15.09 2.18 10.69
C PRO A 149 -15.96 2.38 9.45
N VAL A 150 -15.64 1.66 8.38
CA VAL A 150 -16.27 1.75 7.06
C VAL A 150 -17.79 1.54 7.10
N TRP A 151 -18.29 0.70 8.00
CA TRP A 151 -19.72 0.40 8.12
C TRP A 151 -20.55 1.56 8.71
N GLU A 152 -19.91 2.60 9.26
CA GLU A 152 -20.59 3.83 9.68
C GLU A 152 -20.76 4.85 8.55
N TYR A 153 -20.26 4.54 7.34
CA TYR A 153 -20.34 5.42 6.18
C TYR A 153 -21.35 4.89 5.15
N PRO A 154 -22.59 5.42 5.14
CA PRO A 154 -23.68 4.87 4.32
C PRO A 154 -23.50 5.06 2.80
N LYS A 155 -22.48 5.79 2.34
CA LYS A 155 -22.28 6.17 0.94
C LYS A 155 -20.89 5.83 0.40
N TRP A 156 -20.25 4.77 0.90
CA TRP A 156 -18.94 4.39 0.37
C TRP A 156 -19.08 3.94 -1.10
N PRO A 157 -18.48 4.66 -2.08
CA PRO A 157 -18.83 4.51 -3.50
C PRO A 157 -18.24 3.26 -4.16
N ASN A 158 -17.33 2.55 -3.50
CA ASN A 158 -16.61 1.42 -4.07
C ASN A 158 -16.69 0.19 -3.15
N VAL A 159 -17.52 -0.79 -3.54
CA VAL A 159 -17.79 -2.02 -2.78
C VAL A 159 -16.53 -2.88 -2.58
N ARG A 160 -15.62 -2.93 -3.57
CA ARG A 160 -14.36 -3.69 -3.42
C ARG A 160 -13.45 -3.03 -2.39
N MET A 161 -13.34 -1.71 -2.44
CA MET A 161 -12.59 -0.96 -1.43
C MET A 161 -13.24 -1.11 -0.05
N ALA A 162 -14.57 -1.18 0.02
CA ALA A 162 -15.28 -1.40 1.29
C ALA A 162 -14.90 -2.73 1.95
N LYS A 163 -14.78 -3.84 1.19
CA LYS A 163 -14.34 -5.13 1.75
C LYS A 163 -12.94 -5.05 2.38
N ALA A 164 -11.97 -4.47 1.66
CA ALA A 164 -10.60 -4.33 2.16
C ALA A 164 -10.50 -3.38 3.37
N HIS A 165 -11.25 -2.27 3.34
CA HIS A 165 -11.32 -1.35 4.47
C HIS A 165 -12.00 -1.99 5.69
N GLU A 166 -13.04 -2.81 5.49
CA GLU A 166 -13.68 -3.51 6.60
C GLU A 166 -12.70 -4.46 7.30
N LEU A 167 -11.93 -5.23 6.53
CA LEU A 167 -10.89 -6.08 7.09
C LEU A 167 -9.85 -5.27 7.86
N MET A 168 -9.39 -4.15 7.31
CA MET A 168 -8.46 -3.24 7.98
C MET A 168 -9.02 -2.68 9.29
N ASP A 169 -10.28 -2.26 9.29
CA ASP A 169 -10.95 -1.72 10.48
C ASP A 169 -11.14 -2.79 11.56
N ARG A 170 -11.49 -4.03 11.17
CA ARG A 170 -11.57 -5.17 12.09
C ARG A 170 -10.20 -5.51 12.69
N VAL A 171 -9.13 -5.47 11.89
CA VAL A 171 -7.75 -5.67 12.38
C VAL A 171 -7.36 -4.55 13.36
N ALA A 172 -7.71 -3.30 13.07
CA ALA A 172 -7.44 -2.19 13.98
C ALA A 172 -8.12 -2.35 15.34
N ILE A 173 -9.40 -2.73 15.34
CA ILE A 173 -10.16 -3.00 16.57
C ILE A 173 -9.55 -4.17 17.34
N LYS A 174 -9.17 -5.26 16.66
CA LYS A 174 -8.54 -6.42 17.32
C LYS A 174 -7.18 -6.05 17.93
N LEU A 175 -6.32 -5.34 17.20
CA LEU A 175 -5.03 -4.86 17.72
C LEU A 175 -5.22 -3.97 18.95
N TRP A 176 -6.23 -3.10 18.93
CA TRP A 176 -6.56 -2.25 20.07
C TRP A 176 -6.95 -3.06 21.32
N ASN A 177 -7.79 -4.08 21.13
CA ASN A 177 -8.22 -4.99 22.20
C ASN A 177 -7.08 -5.88 22.71
N GLU A 178 -6.05 -6.14 21.89
CA GLU A 178 -4.80 -6.83 22.27
C GLU A 178 -3.73 -5.89 22.88
N ASP A 179 -4.10 -4.65 23.18
CA ASP A 179 -3.21 -3.61 23.73
C ASP A 179 -2.04 -3.19 22.83
N LYS A 180 -2.15 -3.42 21.52
CA LYS A 180 -1.21 -2.96 20.49
C LYS A 180 -1.72 -1.65 19.88
N ARG A 181 -1.50 -0.55 20.61
CA ARG A 181 -2.17 0.76 20.36
C ARG A 181 -1.26 1.85 19.80
N ASP A 182 0.04 1.58 19.64
CA ASP A 182 1.08 2.55 19.27
C ASP A 182 1.26 2.74 17.74
N TRP A 183 0.33 2.22 16.94
CA TRP A 183 0.32 2.43 15.50
C TRP A 183 -0.16 3.84 15.12
N VAL A 184 0.38 4.38 14.02
CA VAL A 184 0.04 5.70 13.47
C VAL A 184 -0.81 5.62 12.20
N GLY A 185 -1.03 4.42 11.68
CA GLY A 185 -1.91 4.16 10.55
C GLY A 185 -1.78 2.73 10.06
N MET A 186 -2.56 2.39 9.04
CA MET A 186 -2.51 1.09 8.37
C MET A 186 -2.63 1.29 6.87
N GLY A 187 -1.96 0.43 6.12
CA GLY A 187 -2.19 0.25 4.69
C GLY A 187 -2.39 -1.22 4.40
N GLY A 188 -2.81 -1.56 3.20
CA GLY A 188 -2.95 -2.96 2.83
C GLY A 188 -2.86 -3.16 1.33
N ASP A 189 -2.59 -4.41 0.95
CA ASP A 189 -2.79 -4.93 -0.39
C ASP A 189 -3.96 -5.93 -0.39
N GLU A 190 -4.03 -6.77 -1.43
CA GLU A 190 -5.11 -7.75 -1.56
C GLU A 190 -5.11 -8.83 -0.47
N ASN A 191 -3.94 -9.13 0.11
CA ASN A 191 -3.75 -10.27 1.01
C ASN A 191 -3.31 -9.86 2.41
N ASN A 192 -2.67 -8.69 2.56
CA ASN A 192 -2.00 -8.29 3.78
C ASN A 192 -2.37 -6.87 4.21
N ILE A 193 -2.43 -6.67 5.52
CA ILE A 193 -2.49 -5.36 6.17
C ILE A 193 -1.14 -5.07 6.83
N TYR A 194 -0.58 -3.92 6.54
CA TYR A 194 0.67 -3.41 7.06
C TYR A 194 0.38 -2.34 8.10
N VAL A 195 0.74 -2.62 9.35
CA VAL A 195 0.51 -1.71 10.48
C VAL A 195 1.70 -0.77 10.60
N ASN A 196 1.46 0.53 10.45
CA ASN A 196 2.50 1.53 10.48
C ASN A 196 2.78 1.93 11.93
N TYR A 197 3.85 1.41 12.51
CA TYR A 197 4.40 1.89 13.78
C TYR A 197 5.42 3.01 13.54
N PRO A 198 5.67 3.93 14.50
CA PRO A 198 6.59 5.05 14.33
C PRO A 198 7.96 4.68 13.76
N ASN A 199 8.51 3.54 14.20
CA ASN A 199 9.84 3.07 13.85
C ASN A 199 9.82 1.79 13.00
N THR A 200 8.73 1.50 12.29
CA THR A 200 8.65 0.32 11.42
C THR A 200 8.42 0.75 9.98
N VAL A 201 9.16 0.11 9.07
CA VAL A 201 8.94 0.20 7.62
C VAL A 201 8.82 -1.18 7.01
N TYR A 202 8.01 -1.29 5.98
CA TYR A 202 7.91 -2.48 5.14
C TYR A 202 8.63 -2.20 3.83
N ALA A 203 9.58 -3.07 3.49
CA ALA A 203 10.43 -2.94 2.32
C ALA A 203 10.29 -4.15 1.39
N THR A 204 10.28 -3.88 0.09
CA THR A 204 10.56 -4.90 -0.93
C THR A 204 11.98 -4.66 -1.44
N TRP A 205 12.79 -5.71 -1.42
CA TRP A 205 14.17 -5.65 -1.85
C TRP A 205 14.35 -6.28 -3.24
N LYS A 206 15.27 -5.74 -4.02
CA LYS A 206 15.83 -6.39 -5.21
C LYS A 206 17.35 -6.30 -5.17
N GLU A 207 17.98 -7.16 -5.96
CA GLU A 207 19.42 -7.16 -6.20
C GLU A 207 19.71 -6.57 -7.58
N THR A 208 20.83 -5.89 -7.69
CA THR A 208 21.42 -5.43 -8.96
C THR A 208 22.94 -5.32 -8.76
N THR A 209 23.67 -4.85 -9.74
CA THR A 209 25.11 -4.61 -9.66
C THR A 209 25.39 -3.11 -9.73
N ASP A 210 26.40 -2.64 -9.01
CA ASP A 210 26.92 -1.28 -9.18
C ASP A 210 27.81 -1.16 -10.42
N ASP A 211 28.32 0.05 -10.68
CA ASP A 211 29.19 0.34 -11.83
C ASP A 211 30.50 -0.48 -11.81
N ASP A 212 30.92 -0.94 -10.62
CA ASP A 212 32.10 -1.78 -10.41
C ASP A 212 31.78 -3.29 -10.49
N GLY A 213 30.52 -3.65 -10.75
CA GLY A 213 30.03 -5.03 -10.83
C GLY A 213 29.76 -5.70 -9.47
N ASN A 214 29.82 -4.97 -8.36
CA ASN A 214 29.51 -5.53 -7.04
C ASN A 214 27.99 -5.67 -6.86
N PRO A 215 27.51 -6.77 -6.26
CA PRO A 215 26.09 -6.92 -5.97
C PRO A 215 25.64 -5.90 -4.92
N ILE A 216 24.59 -5.16 -5.23
CA ILE A 216 23.92 -4.23 -4.33
C ILE A 216 22.45 -4.63 -4.13
N ARG A 217 22.00 -4.62 -2.87
CA ARG A 217 20.60 -4.84 -2.50
C ARG A 217 19.93 -3.48 -2.28
N TYR A 218 18.85 -3.21 -3.00
CA TYR A 218 18.14 -1.94 -2.96
C TYR A 218 16.63 -2.11 -2.75
N ILE A 219 16.00 -1.06 -2.22
CA ILE A 219 14.59 -1.01 -1.89
C ILE A 219 13.81 -0.55 -3.13
N THR A 220 12.87 -1.38 -3.60
CA THR A 220 11.95 -1.06 -4.71
C THR A 220 10.61 -0.52 -4.26
N SER A 221 10.14 -0.98 -3.10
CA SER A 221 8.91 -0.51 -2.46
C SER A 221 9.22 -0.24 -0.99
N LEU A 222 8.71 0.87 -0.47
CA LEU A 222 8.87 1.29 0.91
C LEU A 222 7.57 1.89 1.42
N SER A 223 6.99 1.28 2.45
CA SER A 223 5.82 1.81 3.17
C SER A 223 6.08 1.78 4.68
N GLY A 224 5.26 2.46 5.47
CA GLY A 224 5.50 2.66 6.90
C GLY A 224 5.00 4.01 7.39
N SER A 225 5.43 4.42 8.58
CA SER A 225 5.14 5.77 9.07
C SER A 225 5.75 6.82 8.14
N SER A 226 5.04 7.94 7.90
CA SER A 226 5.55 9.00 7.02
C SER A 226 6.88 9.56 7.54
N ALA A 227 7.07 9.62 8.86
CA ALA A 227 8.32 10.06 9.49
C ALA A 227 9.49 9.11 9.18
N ALA A 228 9.31 7.79 9.37
CA ALA A 228 10.33 6.78 9.09
C ALA A 228 10.72 6.77 7.61
N VAL A 229 9.72 6.75 6.71
CA VAL A 229 9.94 6.76 5.26
C VAL A 229 10.68 8.03 4.83
N GLN A 230 10.34 9.20 5.38
CA GLN A 230 11.04 10.45 5.05
C GLN A 230 12.47 10.46 5.58
N ARG A 231 12.73 9.94 6.79
CA ARG A 231 14.11 9.82 7.32
C ARG A 231 15.01 8.99 6.40
N ILE A 232 14.53 7.84 5.90
CA ILE A 232 15.26 7.00 4.95
C ILE A 232 15.51 7.76 3.63
N LYS A 233 14.50 8.49 3.12
CA LYS A 233 14.64 9.31 1.92
C LYS A 233 15.68 10.43 2.11
N SER A 234 15.66 11.10 3.26
CA SER A 234 16.62 12.15 3.60
C SER A 234 18.05 11.61 3.72
N ASN A 235 18.25 10.46 4.37
CA ASN A 235 19.56 9.81 4.46
C ASN A 235 20.11 9.43 3.08
N ASN A 236 19.27 8.89 2.20
CA ASN A 236 19.64 8.57 0.83
C ASN A 236 20.12 9.80 0.05
N ILE A 237 19.39 10.93 0.16
CA ILE A 237 19.78 12.19 -0.47
C ILE A 237 21.05 12.75 0.17
N ALA A 238 21.20 12.68 1.50
CA ALA A 238 22.39 13.17 2.20
C ALA A 238 23.65 12.39 1.79
N ARG A 239 23.53 11.07 1.60
CA ARG A 239 24.64 10.20 1.16
C ARG A 239 25.01 10.41 -0.31
N LEU A 240 24.02 10.56 -1.19
CA LEU A 240 24.25 10.61 -2.65
C LEU A 240 24.31 12.03 -3.23
N GLY A 241 23.91 13.05 -2.47
CA GLY A 241 23.69 14.41 -2.96
C GLY A 241 22.49 14.56 -3.91
N ARG A 242 21.76 13.48 -4.20
CA ARG A 242 20.59 13.43 -5.10
C ARG A 242 19.69 12.24 -4.76
N PRO A 243 18.41 12.24 -5.17
CA PRO A 243 17.58 11.05 -5.08
C PRO A 243 18.19 9.87 -5.86
N GLY A 244 18.27 8.68 -5.25
CA GLY A 244 18.79 7.49 -5.90
C GLY A 244 18.25 6.18 -5.28
N LEU A 245 18.92 5.08 -5.61
CA LEU A 245 18.63 3.75 -5.05
C LEU A 245 18.85 3.76 -3.54
N LYS A 246 17.82 3.32 -2.80
CA LYS A 246 17.86 3.25 -1.34
C LYS A 246 18.39 1.89 -0.96
N THR A 247 19.39 1.85 -0.10
CA THR A 247 20.01 0.60 0.35
C THR A 247 19.91 0.47 1.87
N ALA A 248 20.39 -0.63 2.43
CA ALA A 248 20.45 -0.84 3.87
C ALA A 248 21.21 0.29 4.60
N ALA A 249 22.21 0.91 3.95
CA ALA A 249 22.98 2.02 4.52
C ALA A 249 22.15 3.30 4.73
N ASP A 250 21.00 3.44 4.05
CA ASP A 250 20.13 4.61 4.19
C ASP A 250 19.14 4.46 5.36
N ILE A 251 19.03 3.26 5.95
CA ILE A 251 18.09 2.97 7.02
C ILE A 251 18.74 3.29 8.38
N PRO A 252 18.19 4.23 9.16
CA PRO A 252 18.59 4.46 10.54
C PRO A 252 18.52 3.18 11.38
N SER A 253 19.46 3.01 12.30
CA SER A 253 19.55 1.80 13.15
C SER A 253 18.38 1.62 14.12
N ASP A 254 17.59 2.67 14.36
CA ASP A 254 16.37 2.64 15.18
C ASP A 254 15.11 2.25 14.38
N ILE A 255 15.21 2.06 13.06
CA ILE A 255 14.08 1.62 12.24
C ILE A 255 14.10 0.10 12.09
N ASP A 256 13.01 -0.53 12.53
CA ASP A 256 12.69 -1.93 12.26
C ASP A 256 12.23 -2.09 10.81
N VAL A 257 12.89 -3.00 10.08
CA VAL A 257 12.65 -3.23 8.66
C VAL A 257 11.99 -4.59 8.49
N LYS A 258 10.75 -4.54 8.05
CA LYS A 258 9.92 -5.71 7.75
C LYS A 258 9.86 -5.96 6.26
N LEU A 259 9.72 -7.21 5.85
CA LEU A 259 9.52 -7.62 4.47
C LEU A 259 8.05 -7.53 4.10
N HIS A 260 7.76 -6.82 3.01
CA HIS A 260 6.39 -6.72 2.50
C HIS A 260 5.75 -8.10 2.23
N SER A 261 6.52 -9.09 1.80
CA SER A 261 6.02 -10.43 1.47
C SER A 261 5.67 -11.31 2.68
N GLU A 262 6.24 -11.03 3.85
CA GLU A 262 6.25 -11.98 4.97
C GLU A 262 5.64 -11.40 6.24
N ASP A 263 5.81 -10.09 6.47
CA ASP A 263 5.48 -9.47 7.75
C ASP A 263 4.13 -8.73 7.76
N GLY A 264 3.38 -8.82 6.65
CA GLY A 264 2.02 -8.33 6.58
C GLY A 264 1.06 -9.19 7.41
N ILE A 265 0.08 -8.56 8.06
CA ILE A 265 -0.99 -9.28 8.74
C ILE A 265 -1.96 -9.82 7.68
N ASN A 266 -2.05 -11.14 7.54
CA ASN A 266 -3.16 -11.73 6.79
C ASN A 266 -4.45 -11.53 7.59
N PRO A 267 -5.41 -10.70 7.13
CA PRO A 267 -6.60 -10.37 7.91
C PRO A 267 -7.49 -11.58 8.18
N TYR A 268 -7.58 -12.52 7.24
CA TYR A 268 -8.46 -13.68 7.39
C TYR A 268 -7.97 -14.61 8.48
N GLU A 269 -6.68 -14.89 8.48
CA GLU A 269 -6.03 -15.72 9.51
C GLU A 269 -6.04 -14.99 10.85
N TYR A 270 -5.66 -13.72 10.87
CA TYR A 270 -5.59 -12.96 12.12
C TYR A 270 -6.96 -12.75 12.76
N LEU A 271 -8.03 -12.57 11.98
CA LEU A 271 -9.40 -12.38 12.50
C LEU A 271 -10.20 -13.68 12.65
N ASN A 272 -9.63 -14.83 12.29
CA ASN A 272 -10.34 -16.11 12.20
C ASN A 272 -11.59 -16.07 11.30
N LEU A 273 -11.47 -15.45 10.12
CA LEU A 273 -12.56 -15.28 9.15
C LEU A 273 -12.45 -16.28 7.97
N PRO A 274 -13.57 -16.72 7.38
CA PRO A 274 -13.56 -17.48 6.14
C PRO A 274 -13.10 -16.60 4.96
N ARG A 275 -12.38 -17.20 4.00
CA ARG A 275 -11.90 -16.53 2.78
C ARG A 275 -12.98 -16.39 1.71
#